data_AF-A0A354F160-F1
#
_entry.id   AF-A0A354F160-F1
#
_cell.length_a   1.000
_cell.length_b   1.000
_cell.length_c   1.000
_cell.angle_alpha   90.00
_cell.angle_beta   90.00
_cell.angle_gamma   90.00
#
_symmetry.space_group_name_H-M   'P 1'
#
loop_
_entity.id
_entity.type
_entity.pdbx_description
1 polymer ?
#
loop_
_entity_poly.entity_id
_entity_poly.type
_entity_poly.pdbx_seq_one_letter_code
_entity_poly.pdbx_strand_id
1 'polypeptide(L)'
;MRFIKHEALYHVQKKWKDNAGHLSWFQLSALTEAQQAGLALDKGLDLLKGPNRARLQLAETIIERDSLAWVCCDKEELLITDARNEPWYRGTKTYPRGKVWELTDVQQQAVLCTQGTWIHQQLSAMESSEFIAVAQKGHEYIATLARYGLQYSIQDHAIHMDWEGSRYRLQNASAGRWGEGIRHLTFVAGTHAICVLPVQPFIQTHERSQQSAYYRLEQDTGANIPRHVMRKRMRGEDKPLLWQYTGTEQYVVLKMNEKGEPNPQNSAEALYLCYVYLGSNQPDKAWAILDDCDKRLGGLSGTYDEMRYLSWIITALPYPLDDNDADAVILNPPYVACKLKALALLAAFSRQDKRIVFPEPTQDERTVNGQYERHMMDGVKGFYDNVNHDIYALYSQMQAMRREMPVAFTLSDVACKQLLQFYHDHIPAQENEPKAVGAMGYEWVRLHLLTLRQEHAHLEAKALTGTASSYDQQRQHEIEHFIKHHEGIAKVRSDLEYVSVDLSLPFGVNINDSMLSQTSKKCVSQWGAFKDLTATSAQQVAAMKALSLKMTDDEFIAYFNSYLFISNSLQNEHRKQLLNFCSATLMAHRHVPLGKQSSNIPLLCNVLYRVLSAERELPADALGYWSRYKELI
;
A
#
# COMPACT_ATOMS: atom_id res chain seq x y z
N MET A 1 29.08 33.64 18.94
CA MET A 1 29.53 32.25 18.70
C MET A 1 31.05 32.25 18.73
N ARG A 2 31.70 31.16 19.16
CA ARG A 2 33.15 30.98 19.12
C ARG A 2 33.49 29.54 18.74
N PHE A 3 34.66 29.35 18.13
CA PHE A 3 35.24 28.04 17.84
C PHE A 3 36.42 27.85 18.80
N ILE A 4 36.42 26.78 19.58
CA ILE A 4 37.50 26.42 20.50
C ILE A 4 38.23 25.23 19.93
N LYS A 5 39.52 25.40 19.66
CA LYS A 5 40.38 24.27 19.27
C LYS A 5 40.76 23.49 20.53
N HIS A 6 40.47 22.19 20.54
CA HIS A 6 40.93 21.25 21.55
C HIS A 6 41.58 20.07 20.81
N GLU A 7 42.88 19.88 20.99
CA GLU A 7 43.68 18.93 20.22
C GLU A 7 43.54 19.15 18.69
N ALA A 8 43.07 18.13 17.96
CA ALA A 8 42.86 18.16 16.51
C ALA A 8 41.44 18.59 16.09
N LEU A 9 40.57 18.92 17.05
CA LEU A 9 39.14 19.15 16.82
C LEU A 9 38.72 20.57 17.23
N TYR A 10 37.67 21.07 16.57
CA TYR A 10 37.06 22.36 16.90
C TYR A 10 35.70 22.13 17.55
N HIS A 11 35.52 22.68 18.76
CA HIS A 11 34.23 22.75 19.43
C HIS A 11 33.55 24.08 19.11
N VAL A 12 32.26 24.02 18.77
CA VAL A 12 31.46 25.21 18.53
C VAL A 12 30.73 25.59 19.82
N GLN A 13 30.88 26.84 20.26
CA GLN A 13 30.19 27.35 21.43
C GLN A 13 29.39 28.62 21.12
N LYS A 14 28.21 28.75 21.73
CA LYS A 14 27.33 29.92 21.61
C LYS A 14 26.85 30.33 23.00
N LYS A 15 26.69 31.64 23.21
CA LYS A 15 26.10 32.14 24.46
C LYS A 15 24.59 32.05 24.38
N TRP A 16 23.98 31.51 25.41
CA TRP A 16 22.53 31.50 25.61
C TRP A 16 22.20 31.95 27.03
N LYS A 17 20.98 32.42 27.24
CA LYS A 17 20.49 32.63 28.61
C LYS A 17 20.27 31.27 29.24
N ASP A 18 20.81 31.06 30.44
CA ASP A 18 20.59 29.87 31.25
C ASP A 18 19.28 29.96 32.05
N ASN A 19 18.97 28.94 32.85
CA ASN A 19 17.73 28.91 33.66
C ASN A 19 17.60 30.05 34.67
N ALA A 20 18.71 30.69 35.05
CA ALA A 20 18.71 31.86 35.93
C ALA A 20 18.66 33.18 35.13
N GLY A 21 18.57 33.12 33.80
CA GLY A 21 18.57 34.28 32.91
C GLY A 21 19.96 34.85 32.60
N HIS A 22 21.03 34.23 33.09
CA HIS A 22 22.40 34.69 32.85
C HIS A 22 22.94 34.18 31.51
N LEU A 23 23.79 34.98 30.84
CA LEU A 23 24.44 34.54 29.60
C LEU A 23 25.59 33.57 29.89
N SER A 24 25.35 32.29 29.65
CA SER A 24 26.29 31.19 29.82
C SER A 24 26.76 30.64 28.47
N TRP A 25 27.95 30.03 28.43
CA TRP A 25 28.44 29.35 27.22
C TRP A 25 27.86 27.95 27.13
N PHE A 26 27.33 27.61 25.95
CA PHE A 26 26.91 26.26 25.63
C PHE A 26 27.72 25.74 24.45
N GLN A 27 28.04 24.45 24.49
CA GLN A 27 28.78 23.73 23.47
C GLN A 27 27.84 22.87 22.62
N LEU A 28 27.97 23.00 21.29
CA LEU A 28 27.26 22.15 20.34
C LEU A 28 27.69 20.69 20.53
N SER A 29 26.71 19.80 20.62
CA SER A 29 26.89 18.36 20.77
C SER A 29 25.90 17.63 19.86
N ALA A 30 26.28 16.46 19.35
CA ALA A 30 25.37 15.65 18.53
C ALA A 30 24.38 14.88 19.41
N LEU A 31 23.10 14.80 19.02
CA LEU A 31 22.09 13.94 19.67
C LEU A 31 22.17 12.50 19.15
N THR A 32 22.63 12.30 17.91
CA THR A 32 22.70 11.00 17.23
C THR A 32 24.04 10.79 16.52
N GLU A 33 24.35 9.54 16.16
CA GLU A 33 25.52 9.22 15.33
C GLU A 33 25.40 9.82 13.93
N ALA A 34 24.19 9.92 13.38
CA ALA A 34 23.91 10.61 12.12
C ALA A 34 24.30 12.09 12.17
N GLN A 35 23.92 12.78 13.24
CA GLN A 35 24.31 14.18 13.45
C GLN A 35 25.82 14.31 13.69
N GLN A 36 26.41 13.38 14.45
CA GLN A 36 27.85 13.40 14.71
C GLN A 36 28.65 13.29 13.40
N ALA A 37 28.28 12.34 12.55
CA ALA A 37 28.92 12.14 11.25
C ALA A 37 28.61 13.29 10.27
N GLY A 38 27.34 13.71 10.17
CA GLY A 38 26.90 14.74 9.22
C GLY A 38 27.40 16.15 9.55
N LEU A 39 27.59 16.47 10.84
CA LEU A 39 28.07 17.78 11.31
C LEU A 39 29.55 17.78 11.70
N ALA A 40 30.25 16.64 11.54
CA ALA A 40 31.65 16.45 11.93
C ALA A 40 31.95 16.84 13.39
N LEU A 41 31.10 16.39 14.33
CA LEU A 41 31.23 16.69 15.75
C LEU A 41 32.06 15.62 16.48
N ASP A 42 32.91 16.04 17.41
CA ASP A 42 33.85 15.16 18.14
C ASP A 42 33.13 14.07 18.98
N LYS A 43 32.12 14.48 19.78
CA LYS A 43 31.40 13.57 20.68
C LYS A 43 29.90 13.82 20.64
N GLY A 44 29.15 12.72 20.54
CA GLY A 44 27.71 12.72 20.80
C GLY A 44 27.41 12.85 22.29
N LEU A 45 26.26 13.43 22.61
CA LEU A 45 25.68 13.38 23.94
C LEU A 45 25.38 11.91 24.29
N ASP A 46 25.82 11.46 25.48
CA ASP A 46 25.44 10.17 26.08
C ASP A 46 23.96 10.13 26.53
N LEU A 47 23.08 10.90 25.89
CA LEU A 47 21.63 10.89 26.12
C LEU A 47 21.02 9.53 25.78
N LEU A 48 21.57 8.84 24.78
CA LEU A 48 21.03 7.60 24.23
C LEU A 48 21.81 6.34 24.64
N LYS A 49 23.04 6.49 25.16
CA LYS A 49 23.95 5.37 25.51
C LYS A 49 24.07 5.22 27.03
N GLY A 50 23.19 4.43 27.64
CA GLY A 50 23.26 4.07 29.06
C GLY A 50 22.53 2.77 29.41
N PRO A 51 23.07 1.88 30.26
CA PRO A 51 22.59 0.48 30.40
C PRO A 51 21.22 0.28 31.08
N ASN A 52 20.54 1.32 31.58
CA ASN A 52 19.30 1.17 32.36
C ASN A 52 18.05 1.69 31.62
N ARG A 53 16.94 0.95 31.79
CA ARG A 53 15.62 1.10 31.13
C ARG A 53 14.88 2.43 31.33
N ALA A 54 15.48 3.44 31.99
CA ALA A 54 14.91 4.77 32.18
C ALA A 54 15.52 5.80 31.19
N ARG A 55 15.63 5.43 29.91
CA ARG A 55 16.13 6.33 28.85
C ARG A 55 14.99 7.26 28.42
N LEU A 56 15.26 8.56 28.34
CA LEU A 56 14.39 9.47 27.62
C LEU A 56 14.51 9.14 26.13
N GLN A 57 13.59 8.31 25.63
CA GLN A 57 13.46 8.07 24.19
C GLN A 57 12.85 9.33 23.58
N LEU A 58 13.71 10.14 22.95
CA LEU A 58 13.25 11.30 22.18
C LEU A 58 12.57 10.81 20.91
N ALA A 59 11.54 11.55 20.48
CA ALA A 59 10.98 11.33 19.16
C ALA A 59 12.04 11.64 18.09
N GLU A 60 12.04 10.91 16.98
CA GLU A 60 12.93 11.09 15.84
C GLU A 60 12.87 12.52 15.28
N THR A 61 11.71 13.18 15.39
CA THR A 61 11.49 14.59 15.01
C THR A 61 12.19 15.60 15.92
N ILE A 62 12.66 15.20 17.11
CA ILE A 62 13.44 16.06 18.02
C ILE A 62 14.95 15.91 17.77
N ILE A 63 15.37 14.80 17.17
CA ILE A 63 16.79 14.45 16.94
C ILE A 63 17.18 14.49 15.45
N GLU A 64 16.38 15.20 14.66
CA GLU A 64 16.50 15.36 13.21
C GLU A 64 17.60 16.35 12.80
N ARG A 65 17.87 16.46 11.49
CA ARG A 65 18.96 17.27 10.91
C ARG A 65 19.00 18.70 11.45
N ASP A 66 17.88 19.39 11.45
CA ASP A 66 17.83 20.81 11.75
C ASP A 66 17.68 21.09 13.26
N SER A 67 17.66 20.03 14.10
CA SER A 67 17.64 20.14 15.55
C SER A 67 19.04 20.07 16.15
N LEU A 68 19.49 21.14 16.82
CA LEU A 68 20.83 21.21 17.40
C LEU A 68 20.79 21.17 18.92
N ALA A 69 21.65 20.35 19.53
CA ALA A 69 21.80 20.27 20.98
C ALA A 69 23.00 21.08 21.47
N TRP A 70 22.76 21.89 22.49
CA TRP A 70 23.72 22.78 23.13
C TRP A 70 23.78 22.42 24.61
N VAL A 71 24.95 22.01 25.10
CA VAL A 71 25.17 21.64 26.50
C VAL A 71 25.87 22.78 27.22
N CYS A 72 25.35 23.26 28.34
CA CYS A 72 25.99 24.32 29.11
C CYS A 72 27.35 23.84 29.63
N CYS A 73 28.41 24.63 29.43
CA CYS A 73 29.76 24.24 29.83
C CYS A 73 29.91 24.14 31.35
N ASP A 74 29.19 25.00 32.08
CA ASP A 74 29.37 25.19 33.52
C ASP A 74 28.22 24.61 34.36
N LYS A 75 27.17 24.08 33.71
CA LYS A 75 25.92 23.64 34.36
C LYS A 75 25.37 22.38 33.70
N GLU A 76 24.59 21.60 34.45
CA GLU A 76 23.88 20.43 33.92
C GLU A 76 22.59 20.83 33.18
N GLU A 77 22.74 21.69 32.17
CA GLU A 77 21.66 22.24 31.36
C GLU A 77 21.87 21.87 29.88
N LEU A 78 20.78 21.48 29.23
CA LEU A 78 20.73 21.15 27.81
C LEU A 78 19.75 22.11 27.14
N LEU A 79 20.07 22.54 25.94
CA LEU A 79 19.19 23.34 25.11
C LEU A 79 19.13 22.70 23.73
N ILE A 80 17.93 22.37 23.25
CA ILE A 80 17.69 21.92 21.89
C ILE A 80 17.09 23.09 21.13
N THR A 81 17.66 23.42 19.98
CA THR A 81 17.17 24.49 19.09
C THR A 81 16.60 23.92 17.82
N ASP A 82 15.62 24.59 17.23
CA ASP A 82 15.01 24.24 15.95
C ASP A 82 15.85 24.69 14.72
N ALA A 83 15.27 24.53 13.53
CA ALA A 83 15.86 24.94 12.26
C ALA A 83 16.17 26.44 12.15
N ARG A 84 15.47 27.28 12.92
CA ARG A 84 15.72 28.73 13.00
C ARG A 84 16.78 29.08 14.04
N ASN A 85 17.36 28.07 14.68
CA ASN A 85 18.28 28.22 15.81
C ASN A 85 17.59 28.99 16.96
N GLU A 86 16.30 28.75 17.14
CA GLU A 86 15.51 29.26 18.28
C GLU A 86 15.40 28.17 19.35
N PRO A 87 15.44 28.52 20.65
CA PRO A 87 15.22 27.58 21.74
C PRO A 87 13.89 26.83 21.59
N TRP A 88 13.96 25.51 21.46
CA TRP A 88 12.80 24.63 21.35
C TRP A 88 12.55 23.88 22.66
N TYR A 89 13.52 23.10 23.11
CA TYR A 89 13.46 22.42 24.41
C TYR A 89 14.60 22.83 25.31
N ARG A 90 14.33 22.82 26.60
CA ARG A 90 15.34 23.00 27.63
C ARG A 90 15.33 21.84 28.61
N GLY A 91 16.49 21.22 28.78
CA GLY A 91 16.72 20.08 29.65
C GLY A 91 17.40 20.47 30.95
N THR A 92 16.96 19.87 32.05
CA THR A 92 17.70 19.82 33.30
C THR A 92 17.83 18.39 33.80
N LYS A 93 18.92 18.07 34.50
CA LYS A 93 19.04 16.76 35.16
C LYS A 93 18.33 16.79 36.51
N THR A 94 17.37 15.90 36.71
CA THR A 94 16.65 15.78 37.98
C THR A 94 17.34 14.79 38.94
N TYR A 95 17.60 15.21 40.18
CA TYR A 95 18.03 14.36 41.30
C TYR A 95 16.81 14.00 42.18
N PRO A 96 16.73 12.81 42.83
CA PRO A 96 17.80 11.85 43.16
C PRO A 96 17.88 10.60 42.26
N ARG A 97 17.04 10.47 41.22
CA ARG A 97 16.92 9.25 40.39
C ARG A 97 18.01 9.05 39.32
N GLY A 98 19.03 9.91 39.30
CA GLY A 98 20.24 9.74 38.50
C GLY A 98 20.05 10.00 37.00
N LYS A 99 20.81 10.95 36.46
CA LYS A 99 21.17 11.09 35.03
C LYS A 99 20.05 11.15 33.98
N VAL A 100 18.76 11.25 34.34
CA VAL A 100 17.69 11.44 33.35
C VAL A 100 17.48 12.93 33.12
N TRP A 101 17.44 13.31 31.84
CA TRP A 101 17.08 14.66 31.43
C TRP A 101 15.56 14.81 31.42
N GLU A 102 15.07 15.85 32.06
CA GLU A 102 13.69 16.31 31.90
C GLU A 102 13.70 17.48 30.92
N LEU A 103 13.04 17.33 29.77
CA LEU A 103 12.95 18.36 28.74
C LEU A 103 11.65 19.14 28.89
N THR A 104 11.72 20.47 28.89
CA THR A 104 10.59 21.39 28.88
C THR A 104 10.55 22.15 27.56
N ASP A 105 9.42 22.14 26.87
CA ASP A 105 9.15 23.00 25.71
C ASP A 105 9.20 24.47 26.16
N VAL A 106 10.08 25.25 25.54
CA VAL A 106 10.34 26.65 25.92
C VAL A 106 9.15 27.56 25.64
N GLN A 107 8.40 27.31 24.56
CA GLN A 107 7.29 28.15 24.15
C GLN A 107 6.03 27.83 24.97
N GLN A 108 5.74 26.53 25.13
CA GLN A 108 4.51 26.07 25.77
C GLN A 108 4.63 25.94 27.29
N GLN A 109 5.86 25.90 27.82
CA GLN A 109 6.17 25.60 29.22
C GLN A 109 5.58 24.22 29.63
N ALA A 110 5.76 23.24 28.74
CA ALA A 110 5.22 21.90 28.89
C ALA A 110 6.35 20.87 28.98
N VAL A 111 6.26 19.92 29.91
CA VAL A 111 7.29 18.90 30.13
C VAL A 111 7.08 17.73 29.17
N LEU A 112 8.11 17.37 28.41
CA LEU A 112 8.05 16.24 27.47
C LEU A 112 7.87 14.93 28.23
N CYS A 113 6.83 14.18 27.85
CA CYS A 113 6.53 12.88 28.41
C CYS A 113 7.47 11.81 27.85
N THR A 114 7.70 10.74 28.61
CA THR A 114 8.36 9.53 28.10
C THR A 114 7.46 8.82 27.09
N GLN A 115 8.07 8.18 26.09
CA GLN A 115 7.37 7.35 25.10
C GLN A 115 6.51 6.24 25.73
N GLY A 116 5.45 5.85 25.02
CA GLY A 116 4.60 4.70 25.40
C GLY A 116 3.42 5.01 26.34
N THR A 117 3.07 6.29 26.55
CA THR A 117 1.83 6.65 27.26
C THR A 117 0.58 6.21 26.49
N TRP A 118 -0.60 6.20 27.13
CA TRP A 118 -1.87 5.91 26.46
C TRP A 118 -2.15 6.84 25.26
N ILE A 119 -1.65 8.09 25.30
CA ILE A 119 -1.77 9.05 24.20
C ILE A 119 -0.97 8.55 22.98
N HIS A 120 0.26 8.07 23.19
CA HIS A 120 1.07 7.47 22.13
C HIS A 120 0.37 6.23 21.54
N GLN A 121 -0.25 5.40 22.38
CA GLN A 121 -0.99 4.22 21.93
C GLN A 121 -2.24 4.55 21.12
N GLN A 122 -2.96 5.63 21.44
CA GLN A 122 -4.12 6.07 20.66
C GLN A 122 -3.68 6.68 19.32
N LEU A 123 -2.66 7.54 19.35
CA LEU A 123 -2.15 8.20 18.14
C LEU A 123 -1.32 7.27 17.25
N SER A 124 -0.91 6.09 17.75
CA SER A 124 -0.28 5.06 16.91
C SER A 124 -1.21 4.41 15.88
N ALA A 125 -2.50 4.72 15.97
CA ALA A 125 -3.46 4.46 14.90
C ALA A 125 -3.16 5.26 13.62
N MET A 126 -2.38 6.36 13.70
CA MET A 126 -2.01 7.19 12.54
C MET A 126 -0.50 7.25 12.27
N GLU A 127 0.35 7.19 13.28
CA GLU A 127 1.80 7.41 13.12
C GLU A 127 2.61 6.48 14.02
N SER A 128 3.83 6.10 13.63
CA SER A 128 4.69 5.29 14.51
C SER A 128 5.08 6.07 15.76
N SER A 129 5.07 5.43 16.93
CA SER A 129 5.32 6.10 18.22
C SER A 129 6.64 6.87 18.27
N GLU A 130 7.66 6.42 17.52
CA GLU A 130 8.95 7.10 17.41
C GLU A 130 8.86 8.53 16.84
N PHE A 131 7.78 8.89 16.13
CA PHE A 131 7.57 10.23 15.57
C PHE A 131 6.55 11.07 16.36
N ILE A 132 5.99 10.52 17.44
CA ILE A 132 4.96 11.19 18.26
C ILE A 132 5.65 11.85 19.45
N ALA A 133 5.48 13.17 19.58
CA ALA A 133 5.90 13.91 20.77
C ALA A 133 4.68 14.24 21.63
N VAL A 134 4.75 13.97 22.94
CA VAL A 134 3.70 14.32 23.91
C VAL A 134 4.32 15.15 25.02
N ALA A 135 3.75 16.32 25.30
CA ALA A 135 4.16 17.20 26.39
C ALA A 135 3.00 17.43 27.36
N GLN A 136 3.30 17.60 28.63
CA GLN A 136 2.34 17.85 29.70
C GLN A 136 2.45 19.28 30.21
N LYS A 137 1.33 19.99 30.28
CA LYS A 137 1.21 21.34 30.83
C LYS A 137 0.17 21.34 31.96
N GLY A 138 0.64 21.23 33.20
CA GLY A 138 -0.26 21.07 34.35
C GLY A 138 -1.05 19.76 34.24
N HIS A 139 -2.37 19.85 34.09
CA HIS A 139 -3.27 18.69 33.90
C HIS A 139 -3.64 18.42 32.44
N GLU A 140 -3.16 19.24 31.51
CA GLU A 140 -3.42 19.09 30.08
C GLU A 140 -2.22 18.44 29.39
N TYR A 141 -2.48 17.75 28.28
CA TYR A 141 -1.42 17.27 27.41
C TYR A 141 -1.55 17.87 26.02
N ILE A 142 -0.42 17.96 25.34
CA ILE A 142 -0.30 18.38 23.95
C ILE A 142 0.44 17.26 23.24
N ALA A 143 -0.16 16.74 22.17
CA ALA A 143 0.48 15.74 21.32
C ALA A 143 0.73 16.29 19.94
N THR A 144 1.93 16.07 19.41
CA THR A 144 2.39 16.60 18.13
C THR A 144 2.82 15.45 17.23
N LEU A 145 2.21 15.37 16.05
CA LEU A 145 2.65 14.52 14.94
C LEU A 145 3.40 15.41 13.94
N ALA A 146 4.67 15.71 14.25
CA ALA A 146 5.43 16.77 13.58
C ALA A 146 5.66 16.49 12.08
N ARG A 147 5.72 15.22 11.67
CA ARG A 147 5.79 14.82 10.24
C ARG A 147 4.65 15.39 9.41
N TYR A 148 3.45 15.45 9.98
CA TYR A 148 2.23 15.95 9.34
C TYR A 148 1.91 17.41 9.71
N GLY A 149 2.69 18.05 10.59
CA GLY A 149 2.35 19.36 11.15
C GLY A 149 1.06 19.37 11.98
N LEU A 150 0.65 18.23 12.54
CA LEU A 150 -0.57 18.09 13.33
C LEU A 150 -0.29 18.24 14.83
N GLN A 151 -1.18 18.95 15.52
CA GLN A 151 -1.15 19.12 16.97
C GLN A 151 -2.54 18.86 17.55
N TYR A 152 -2.59 18.11 18.65
CA TYR A 152 -3.81 17.76 19.36
C TYR A 152 -3.76 18.29 20.78
N SER A 153 -4.90 18.82 21.25
CA SER A 153 -5.10 19.19 22.65
C SER A 153 -5.76 18.03 23.40
N ILE A 154 -5.26 17.72 24.59
CA ILE A 154 -5.79 16.64 25.42
C ILE A 154 -6.24 17.21 26.76
N GLN A 155 -7.55 17.18 26.97
CA GLN A 155 -8.23 17.62 28.19
C GLN A 155 -9.17 16.51 28.63
N ASP A 156 -9.30 16.26 29.94
CA ASP A 156 -10.21 15.25 30.51
C ASP A 156 -10.08 13.84 29.88
N HIS A 157 -8.84 13.42 29.61
CA HIS A 157 -8.52 12.14 28.95
C HIS A 157 -9.15 11.97 27.55
N ALA A 158 -9.50 13.07 26.88
CA ALA A 158 -10.01 13.09 25.52
C ALA A 158 -9.05 13.84 24.60
N ILE A 159 -8.77 13.28 23.43
CA ILE A 159 -7.95 13.91 22.39
C ILE A 159 -8.87 14.77 21.52
N HIS A 160 -8.50 16.02 21.27
CA HIS A 160 -9.28 16.97 20.47
C HIS A 160 -8.48 17.51 19.29
N MET A 161 -9.20 17.79 18.20
CA MET A 161 -8.68 18.42 16.99
C MET A 161 -9.61 19.57 16.59
N ASP A 162 -9.05 20.74 16.32
CA ASP A 162 -9.79 21.86 15.74
C ASP A 162 -9.68 21.79 14.21
N TRP A 163 -10.82 21.79 13.53
CA TRP A 163 -10.88 21.70 12.07
C TRP A 163 -12.08 22.48 11.52
N GLU A 164 -11.85 23.28 10.47
CA GLU A 164 -12.85 24.20 9.88
C GLU A 164 -13.63 25.02 10.93
N GLY A 165 -12.94 25.48 11.99
CA GLY A 165 -13.53 26.28 13.07
C GLY A 165 -14.38 25.51 14.08
N SER A 166 -14.48 24.17 13.96
CA SER A 166 -15.18 23.31 14.91
C SER A 166 -14.21 22.44 15.69
N ARG A 167 -14.50 22.20 16.96
CA ARG A 167 -13.70 21.32 17.83
C ARG A 167 -14.28 19.91 17.83
N TYR A 168 -13.50 18.95 17.34
CA TYR A 168 -13.87 17.55 17.31
C TYR A 168 -13.18 16.76 18.41
N ARG A 169 -13.82 15.70 18.88
CA ARG A 169 -13.28 14.76 19.86
C ARG A 169 -12.92 13.45 19.16
N LEU A 170 -11.73 12.91 19.45
CA LEU A 170 -11.32 11.61 18.96
C LEU A 170 -12.30 10.55 19.48
N GLN A 171 -12.86 9.81 18.53
CA GLN A 171 -13.63 8.62 18.83
C GLN A 171 -12.63 7.47 18.96
N ASN A 172 -12.60 6.83 20.13
CA ASN A 172 -11.84 5.60 20.31
C ASN A 172 -12.44 4.54 19.38
N ALA A 173 -11.85 4.37 18.18
CA ALA A 173 -12.37 3.44 17.20
C ALA A 173 -11.99 2.01 17.61
N SER A 174 -13.00 1.23 18.00
CA SER A 174 -12.95 -0.23 17.89
C SER A 174 -12.75 -0.60 16.42
N ALA A 175 -11.69 -1.38 16.15
CA ALA A 175 -11.35 -1.93 14.84
C ALA A 175 -12.59 -2.45 14.10
N GLY A 176 -12.76 -2.09 12.82
CA GLY A 176 -13.72 -2.83 11.96
C GLY A 176 -14.33 -2.11 10.76
N ARG A 177 -14.29 -0.77 10.65
CA ARG A 177 -14.99 -0.08 9.54
C ARG A 177 -14.16 0.13 8.28
N TRP A 178 -12.87 0.40 8.44
CA TRP A 178 -12.01 0.80 7.33
C TRP A 178 -11.36 -0.36 6.60
N GLY A 179 -11.24 -1.54 7.24
CA GLY A 179 -10.45 -2.66 6.75
C GLY A 179 -9.16 -2.83 7.56
N GLU A 180 -8.51 -3.97 7.40
CA GLU A 180 -7.25 -4.27 8.07
C GLU A 180 -6.10 -3.41 7.50
N GLY A 181 -5.16 -2.98 8.34
CA GLY A 181 -3.95 -2.29 7.88
C GLY A 181 -4.07 -0.79 7.60
N ILE A 182 -5.28 -0.23 7.64
CA ILE A 182 -5.51 1.21 7.41
C ILE A 182 -5.30 2.01 8.69
N ARG A 183 -4.34 2.93 8.64
CA ARG A 183 -4.02 3.86 9.72
C ARG A 183 -4.94 5.08 9.58
N HIS A 184 -5.65 5.43 10.65
CA HIS A 184 -6.57 6.56 10.64
C HIS A 184 -6.94 7.01 12.06
N LEU A 185 -7.42 8.25 12.18
CA LEU A 185 -8.08 8.76 13.36
C LEU A 185 -9.48 9.26 12.99
N THR A 186 -10.51 8.87 13.74
CA THR A 186 -11.87 9.35 13.53
C THR A 186 -12.25 10.33 14.63
N PHE A 187 -12.70 11.51 14.24
CA PHE A 187 -13.09 12.58 15.15
C PHE A 187 -14.57 12.93 14.95
N VAL A 188 -15.28 13.21 16.04
CA VAL A 188 -16.72 13.48 16.05
C VAL A 188 -17.05 14.80 16.74
N ALA A 189 -18.01 15.54 16.18
CA ALA A 189 -18.58 16.76 16.74
C ALA A 189 -20.10 16.78 16.47
N GLY A 190 -20.89 16.41 17.48
CA GLY A 190 -22.34 16.25 17.32
C GLY A 190 -22.67 15.14 16.30
N THR A 191 -23.40 15.49 15.24
CA THR A 191 -23.74 14.59 14.13
C THR A 191 -22.68 14.52 13.03
N HIS A 192 -21.66 15.37 13.09
CA HIS A 192 -20.60 15.42 12.09
C HIS A 192 -19.43 14.55 12.51
N ALA A 193 -18.86 13.82 11.56
CA ALA A 193 -17.67 13.03 11.76
C ALA A 193 -16.66 13.30 10.62
N ILE A 194 -15.39 13.31 10.99
CA ILE A 194 -14.27 13.45 10.07
C ILE A 194 -13.27 12.32 10.31
N CYS A 195 -12.55 11.95 9.26
CA CYS A 195 -11.46 11.01 9.33
C CYS A 195 -10.16 11.68 8.88
N VAL A 196 -9.10 11.48 9.66
CA VAL A 196 -7.74 11.93 9.33
C VAL A 196 -6.94 10.71 8.90
N LEU A 197 -6.44 10.75 7.67
CA LEU A 197 -5.66 9.67 7.03
C LEU A 197 -4.23 10.14 6.75
N PRO A 198 -3.20 9.35 7.10
CA PRO A 198 -1.83 9.64 6.70
C PRO A 198 -1.62 9.25 5.24
N VAL A 199 -1.09 10.15 4.40
CA VAL A 199 -0.77 9.87 3.00
C VAL A 199 0.54 9.09 2.93
N GLN A 200 0.45 7.78 3.15
CA GLN A 200 1.59 6.85 3.14
C GLN A 200 1.33 5.67 2.21
N PRO A 201 2.37 5.18 1.49
CA PRO A 201 2.26 3.94 0.75
C PRO A 201 2.11 2.74 1.68
N PHE A 202 1.53 1.66 1.16
CA PHE A 202 1.47 0.36 1.81
C PHE A 202 2.77 -0.40 1.64
N ILE A 203 3.21 -1.04 2.72
CA ILE A 203 4.26 -2.06 2.74
C ILE A 203 3.64 -3.41 3.08
N GLN A 204 4.30 -4.47 2.63
CA GLN A 204 3.91 -5.83 2.97
C GLN A 204 4.29 -6.12 4.43
N THR A 205 3.38 -6.73 5.19
CA THR A 205 3.73 -7.36 6.46
C THR A 205 3.99 -8.87 6.26
N HIS A 206 4.69 -9.50 7.20
CA HIS A 206 4.84 -10.96 7.22
C HIS A 206 3.54 -11.70 7.63
N GLU A 207 2.49 -10.95 7.99
CA GLU A 207 1.19 -11.50 8.38
C GLU A 207 0.25 -11.63 7.18
N ARG A 208 -0.65 -12.59 7.24
CA ARG A 208 -1.73 -12.73 6.26
C ARG A 208 -2.90 -11.84 6.66
N SER A 209 -3.60 -11.26 5.68
CA SER A 209 -4.86 -10.58 5.97
C SER A 209 -5.94 -11.58 6.41
N GLN A 210 -6.72 -11.22 7.41
CA GLN A 210 -7.88 -12.00 7.83
C GLN A 210 -9.01 -12.00 6.79
N GLN A 211 -9.01 -10.99 5.90
CA GLN A 211 -10.08 -10.73 4.95
C GLN A 211 -9.72 -11.16 3.51
N SER A 212 -8.48 -11.61 3.25
CA SER A 212 -8.02 -11.89 1.88
C SER A 212 -7.08 -13.09 1.74
N ALA A 213 -6.84 -13.51 0.49
CA ALA A 213 -5.76 -14.46 0.17
C ALA A 213 -4.38 -13.86 0.43
N TYR A 214 -4.31 -12.53 0.36
CA TYR A 214 -3.09 -11.74 0.27
C TYR A 214 -2.49 -11.42 1.63
N TYR A 215 -1.26 -10.92 1.59
CA TYR A 215 -0.61 -10.37 2.76
C TYR A 215 -1.44 -9.26 3.36
N ARG A 216 -1.38 -9.17 4.68
CA ARG A 216 -1.79 -7.96 5.36
C ARG A 216 -0.81 -6.88 4.93
N LEU A 217 -1.36 -5.81 4.38
CA LEU A 217 -0.61 -4.61 4.08
C LEU A 217 -0.75 -3.64 5.25
N GLU A 218 0.25 -2.80 5.48
CA GLU A 218 0.14 -1.68 6.40
C GLU A 218 0.73 -0.42 5.80
N GLN A 219 0.21 0.73 6.19
CA GLN A 219 0.77 2.01 5.74
C GLN A 219 2.11 2.27 6.42
N ASP A 220 3.09 2.78 5.67
CA ASP A 220 4.46 3.03 6.13
C ASP A 220 4.58 4.25 7.05
N THR A 221 4.01 4.14 8.25
CA THR A 221 4.18 5.16 9.30
C THR A 221 5.60 5.12 9.90
N GLY A 222 6.38 4.07 9.65
CA GLY A 222 7.75 3.90 10.17
C GLY A 222 8.87 4.54 9.34
N ALA A 223 8.54 5.22 8.23
CA ALA A 223 9.53 5.72 7.27
C ALA A 223 10.47 4.61 6.75
N ASN A 224 9.97 3.39 6.60
CA ASN A 224 10.74 2.24 6.10
C ASN A 224 11.10 2.43 4.63
N ILE A 225 10.20 2.94 3.79
CA ILE A 225 10.42 3.20 2.37
C ILE A 225 11.51 4.27 2.16
N PRO A 226 11.43 5.49 2.74
CA PRO A 226 12.51 6.47 2.65
C PRO A 226 13.88 5.90 3.07
N ARG A 227 13.93 5.20 4.21
CA ARG A 227 15.15 4.58 4.73
C ARG A 227 15.68 3.51 3.76
N HIS A 228 14.82 2.65 3.21
CA HIS A 228 15.19 1.62 2.24
C HIS A 228 15.76 2.22 0.95
N VAL A 229 15.01 3.15 0.32
CA VAL A 229 15.37 3.78 -0.94
C VAL A 229 16.74 4.46 -0.83
N MET A 230 16.95 5.25 0.21
CA MET A 230 18.21 5.97 0.38
C MET A 230 19.39 5.07 0.72
N ARG A 231 19.18 4.00 1.51
CA ARG A 231 20.22 2.97 1.72
C ARG A 231 20.61 2.26 0.41
N LYS A 232 19.64 1.94 -0.45
CA LYS A 232 19.91 1.31 -1.76
C LYS A 232 20.65 2.25 -2.70
N ARG A 233 20.35 3.55 -2.66
CA ARG A 233 20.99 4.57 -3.51
C ARG A 233 22.40 4.95 -3.05
N MET A 234 22.63 5.02 -1.73
CA MET A 234 23.94 5.36 -1.16
C MET A 234 24.82 4.12 -0.88
N ARG A 235 24.58 3.00 -1.58
CA ARG A 235 25.34 1.75 -1.43
C ARG A 235 26.85 2.02 -1.47
N GLY A 236 27.56 1.61 -0.42
CA GLY A 236 29.00 1.80 -0.26
C GLY A 236 29.40 2.87 0.77
N GLU A 237 28.45 3.66 1.27
CA GLU A 237 28.67 4.55 2.41
C GLU A 237 28.03 3.97 3.67
N ASP A 238 28.83 3.42 4.59
CA ASP A 238 28.38 2.99 5.94
C ASP A 238 27.99 4.19 6.83
N LYS A 239 27.73 5.36 6.24
CA LYS A 239 27.41 6.57 6.98
C LYS A 239 25.94 6.59 7.37
N PRO A 240 25.62 6.85 8.64
CA PRO A 240 24.24 7.04 9.07
C PRO A 240 23.61 8.24 8.36
N LEU A 241 22.39 8.06 7.82
CA LEU A 241 21.65 9.08 7.09
C LEU A 241 21.05 10.11 8.06
N LEU A 242 21.31 11.39 7.81
CA LEU A 242 20.78 12.48 8.61
C LEU A 242 19.49 13.03 8.01
N TRP A 243 18.36 12.57 8.55
CA TRP A 243 17.01 12.90 8.10
C TRP A 243 16.45 14.18 8.75
N GLN A 244 15.63 14.90 8.01
CA GLN A 244 14.66 15.87 8.50
C GLN A 244 13.26 15.21 8.42
N TYR A 245 12.46 15.20 9.48
CA TYR A 245 11.13 14.56 9.47
C TYR A 245 10.00 15.57 9.64
N THR A 246 10.21 16.66 10.37
CA THR A 246 9.18 17.68 10.58
C THR A 246 8.68 18.25 9.24
N GLY A 247 7.37 18.18 9.02
CA GLY A 247 6.70 18.69 7.83
C GLY A 247 7.00 17.94 6.52
N THR A 248 7.55 16.72 6.57
CA THR A 248 7.86 15.95 5.35
C THR A 248 6.71 15.11 4.84
N GLU A 249 5.69 14.85 5.66
CA GLU A 249 4.57 13.99 5.30
C GLU A 249 3.27 14.77 5.17
N GLN A 250 2.33 14.15 4.44
CA GLN A 250 1.03 14.72 4.16
C GLN A 250 -0.08 13.87 4.79
N TYR A 251 -1.20 14.50 5.07
CA TYR A 251 -2.42 13.85 5.53
C TYR A 251 -3.61 14.41 4.78
N VAL A 252 -4.72 13.67 4.79
CA VAL A 252 -6.00 14.11 4.25
C VAL A 252 -7.05 14.05 5.35
N VAL A 253 -7.90 15.08 5.40
CA VAL A 253 -9.08 15.09 6.28
C VAL A 253 -10.33 14.93 5.41
N LEU A 254 -11.08 13.85 5.64
CA LEU A 254 -12.27 13.52 4.87
C LEU A 254 -13.52 13.62 5.74
N LYS A 255 -14.54 14.31 5.24
CA LYS A 255 -15.88 14.30 5.87
C LYS A 255 -16.47 12.89 5.72
N MET A 256 -17.06 12.38 6.79
CA MET A 256 -17.76 11.10 6.75
C MET A 256 -19.23 11.30 6.40
N ASN A 257 -19.78 10.41 5.58
CA ASN A 257 -21.21 10.38 5.26
C ASN A 257 -22.03 9.78 6.42
N GLU A 258 -23.35 9.74 6.27
CA GLU A 258 -24.27 9.19 7.29
C GLU A 258 -24.04 7.70 7.59
N LYS A 259 -23.45 6.95 6.64
CA LYS A 259 -23.04 5.55 6.83
C LYS A 259 -21.72 5.41 7.58
N GLY A 260 -21.05 6.52 7.90
CA GLY A 260 -19.73 6.53 8.51
C GLY A 260 -18.63 6.08 7.55
N GLU A 261 -18.75 6.40 6.25
CA GLU A 261 -17.73 6.17 5.23
C GLU A 261 -17.15 7.52 4.76
N PRO A 262 -15.85 7.59 4.42
CA PRO A 262 -15.25 8.82 3.92
C PRO A 262 -15.83 9.25 2.58
N ASN A 263 -16.02 10.55 2.40
CA ASN A 263 -16.51 11.14 1.17
C ASN A 263 -15.45 12.08 0.56
N PRO A 264 -14.81 11.73 -0.57
CA PRO A 264 -13.80 12.56 -1.20
C PRO A 264 -14.42 13.84 -1.78
N GLN A 265 -13.74 14.97 -1.64
CA GLN A 265 -14.17 16.27 -2.15
C GLN A 265 -13.53 16.62 -3.50
N ASN A 266 -12.43 15.95 -3.87
CA ASN A 266 -11.73 16.14 -5.13
C ASN A 266 -11.14 14.83 -5.65
N SER A 267 -10.66 14.84 -6.89
CA SER A 267 -10.19 13.65 -7.59
C SER A 267 -8.91 13.06 -7.00
N ALA A 268 -8.03 13.88 -6.43
CA ALA A 268 -6.85 13.40 -5.71
C ALA A 268 -7.24 12.58 -4.47
N GLU A 269 -8.17 13.10 -3.66
CA GLU A 269 -8.73 12.39 -2.50
C GLU A 269 -9.43 11.09 -2.90
N ALA A 270 -10.18 11.09 -4.02
CA ALA A 270 -10.83 9.90 -4.53
C ALA A 270 -9.81 8.84 -4.97
N LEU A 271 -8.76 9.22 -5.71
CA LEU A 271 -7.69 8.30 -6.08
C LEU A 271 -6.95 7.75 -4.85
N TYR A 272 -6.67 8.60 -3.87
CA TYR A 272 -6.06 8.16 -2.63
C TYR A 272 -6.95 7.19 -1.84
N LEU A 273 -8.26 7.44 -1.75
CA LEU A 273 -9.21 6.50 -1.16
C LEU A 273 -9.29 5.18 -1.93
N CYS A 274 -9.27 5.22 -3.27
CA CYS A 274 -9.19 4.03 -4.10
C CYS A 274 -7.94 3.20 -3.76
N TYR A 275 -6.78 3.85 -3.64
CA TYR A 275 -5.55 3.22 -3.20
C TYR A 275 -5.69 2.56 -1.81
N VAL A 276 -6.27 3.26 -0.83
CA VAL A 276 -6.53 2.77 0.52
C VAL A 276 -7.47 1.55 0.53
N TYR A 277 -8.55 1.58 -0.25
CA TYR A 277 -9.48 0.46 -0.35
C TYR A 277 -8.88 -0.76 -1.05
N LEU A 278 -8.06 -0.57 -2.08
CA LEU A 278 -7.31 -1.69 -2.68
C LEU A 278 -6.28 -2.27 -1.71
N GLY A 279 -5.57 -1.42 -0.95
CA GLY A 279 -4.59 -1.88 0.05
C GLY A 279 -5.21 -2.69 1.19
N SER A 280 -6.49 -2.46 1.48
CA SER A 280 -7.26 -3.16 2.52
C SER A 280 -8.21 -4.24 1.98
N ASN A 281 -8.01 -4.68 0.72
CA ASN A 281 -8.81 -5.73 0.08
C ASN A 281 -10.32 -5.45 0.01
N GLN A 282 -10.68 -4.23 -0.36
CA GLN A 282 -12.06 -3.80 -0.63
C GLN A 282 -12.22 -3.27 -2.06
N PRO A 283 -12.07 -4.13 -3.09
CA PRO A 283 -12.14 -3.70 -4.48
C PRO A 283 -13.50 -3.12 -4.87
N ASP A 284 -14.61 -3.55 -4.26
CA ASP A 284 -15.94 -2.98 -4.54
C ASP A 284 -16.01 -1.49 -4.15
N LYS A 285 -15.45 -1.12 -2.99
CA LYS A 285 -15.38 0.27 -2.55
C LYS A 285 -14.42 1.08 -3.42
N ALA A 286 -13.28 0.51 -3.78
CA ALA A 286 -12.35 1.15 -4.72
C ALA A 286 -13.02 1.45 -6.07
N TRP A 287 -13.77 0.49 -6.61
CA TRP A 287 -14.52 0.65 -7.86
C TRP A 287 -15.58 1.75 -7.78
N ALA A 288 -16.33 1.80 -6.68
CA ALA A 288 -17.34 2.82 -6.43
C ALA A 288 -16.72 4.23 -6.32
N ILE A 289 -15.56 4.36 -5.67
CA ILE A 289 -14.83 5.64 -5.59
C ILE A 289 -14.31 6.07 -6.97
N LEU A 290 -13.85 5.14 -7.82
CA LEU A 290 -13.47 5.47 -9.20
C LEU A 290 -14.67 5.91 -10.05
N ASP A 291 -15.85 5.29 -9.86
CA ASP A 291 -17.09 5.76 -10.49
C ASP A 291 -17.48 7.17 -10.04
N ASP A 292 -17.34 7.44 -8.75
CA ASP A 292 -17.64 8.75 -8.17
C ASP A 292 -16.65 9.83 -8.67
N CYS A 293 -15.38 9.45 -8.82
CA CYS A 293 -14.34 10.29 -9.43
C CYS A 293 -14.70 10.67 -10.88
N ASP A 294 -15.10 9.71 -11.70
CA ASP A 294 -15.50 9.96 -13.09
C ASP A 294 -16.77 10.83 -13.18
N LYS A 295 -17.82 10.48 -12.43
CA LYS A 295 -19.16 11.03 -12.61
C LYS A 295 -19.42 12.31 -11.82
N ARG A 296 -19.14 12.30 -10.51
CA ARG A 296 -19.46 13.42 -9.61
C ARG A 296 -18.35 14.46 -9.58
N LEU A 297 -17.10 14.01 -9.55
CA LEU A 297 -15.93 14.89 -9.46
C LEU A 297 -15.43 15.37 -10.84
N GLY A 298 -15.95 14.78 -11.93
CA GLY A 298 -15.67 15.22 -13.31
C GLY A 298 -14.34 14.71 -13.89
N GLY A 299 -13.79 13.64 -13.31
CA GLY A 299 -12.52 13.06 -13.74
C GLY A 299 -11.29 13.77 -13.16
N LEU A 300 -10.13 13.59 -13.79
CA LEU A 300 -8.86 14.15 -13.30
C LEU A 300 -8.74 15.65 -13.56
N SER A 301 -8.08 16.35 -12.66
CA SER A 301 -7.77 17.78 -12.78
C SER A 301 -6.36 18.07 -13.33
N GLY A 302 -5.46 17.09 -13.31
CA GLY A 302 -4.11 17.16 -13.85
C GLY A 302 -3.02 17.51 -12.83
N THR A 303 -3.26 17.24 -11.54
CA THR A 303 -2.31 17.57 -10.46
C THR A 303 -1.24 16.49 -10.26
N TYR A 304 -0.12 16.86 -9.66
CA TYR A 304 0.92 15.91 -9.27
C TYR A 304 0.41 14.84 -8.30
N ASP A 305 -0.46 15.21 -7.34
CA ASP A 305 -1.01 14.26 -6.39
C ASP A 305 -1.86 13.17 -7.05
N GLU A 306 -2.69 13.54 -8.03
CA GLU A 306 -3.45 12.56 -8.83
C GLU A 306 -2.51 11.58 -9.54
N MET A 307 -1.43 12.06 -10.16
CA MET A 307 -0.47 11.19 -10.84
C MET A 307 0.32 10.32 -9.86
N ARG A 308 0.66 10.86 -8.69
CA ARG A 308 1.31 10.09 -7.61
C ARG A 308 0.40 8.98 -7.11
N TYR A 309 -0.89 9.24 -6.88
CA TYR A 309 -1.81 8.21 -6.42
C TYR A 309 -2.16 7.19 -7.51
N LEU A 310 -2.24 7.62 -8.77
CA LEU A 310 -2.35 6.67 -9.89
C LEU A 310 -1.13 5.77 -9.98
N SER A 311 0.09 6.32 -9.91
CA SER A 311 1.30 5.48 -9.91
C SER A 311 1.27 4.48 -8.76
N TRP A 312 0.82 4.90 -7.57
CA TRP A 312 0.68 3.99 -6.43
C TRP A 312 -0.34 2.88 -6.65
N ILE A 313 -1.53 3.18 -7.21
CA ILE A 313 -2.56 2.18 -7.54
C ILE A 313 -2.01 1.14 -8.52
N ILE A 314 -1.21 1.57 -9.50
CA ILE A 314 -0.72 0.69 -10.56
C ILE A 314 0.50 -0.12 -10.09
N THR A 315 1.49 0.53 -9.48
CA THR A 315 2.83 -0.03 -9.26
C THR A 315 3.24 -0.19 -7.78
N ALA A 316 2.52 0.39 -6.81
CA ALA A 316 2.92 0.39 -5.38
C ALA A 316 1.83 -0.14 -4.43
N LEU A 317 1.25 -1.29 -4.77
CA LEU A 317 0.31 -2.06 -3.93
C LEU A 317 0.75 -3.54 -3.80
N PRO A 318 1.66 -3.86 -2.87
CA PRO A 318 2.43 -2.96 -1.99
C PRO A 318 3.68 -2.35 -2.65
N TYR A 319 4.33 -1.40 -1.97
CA TYR A 319 5.68 -0.96 -2.32
C TYR A 319 6.69 -2.06 -1.95
N PRO A 320 7.57 -2.50 -2.88
CA PRO A 320 8.54 -3.55 -2.61
C PRO A 320 9.70 -3.03 -1.75
N LEU A 321 9.93 -3.63 -0.58
CA LEU A 321 11.07 -3.33 0.28
C LEU A 321 12.25 -4.27 0.05
N ASP A 322 12.01 -5.48 -0.44
CA ASP A 322 13.05 -6.42 -0.85
C ASP A 322 12.82 -6.91 -2.29
N ASP A 323 13.87 -7.38 -2.97
CA ASP A 323 13.76 -7.93 -4.32
C ASP A 323 12.83 -9.17 -4.36
N ASN A 324 12.66 -9.86 -3.23
CA ASN A 324 11.72 -10.97 -3.03
C ASN A 324 10.27 -10.53 -2.76
N ASP A 325 9.99 -9.23 -2.62
CA ASP A 325 8.64 -8.71 -2.38
C ASP A 325 7.85 -8.47 -3.68
N ALA A 326 8.50 -8.59 -4.84
CA ALA A 326 7.84 -8.49 -6.14
C ALA A 326 6.72 -9.54 -6.32
N ASP A 327 6.84 -10.70 -5.66
CA ASP A 327 5.85 -11.77 -5.70
C ASP A 327 4.60 -11.50 -4.84
N ALA A 328 4.60 -10.43 -4.04
CA ALA A 328 3.47 -10.06 -3.18
C ALA A 328 2.40 -9.22 -3.89
N VAL A 329 2.57 -8.93 -5.19
CA VAL A 329 1.63 -8.12 -5.98
C VAL A 329 0.28 -8.83 -6.10
N ILE A 330 -0.78 -8.11 -5.75
CA ILE A 330 -2.15 -8.62 -5.79
C ILE A 330 -2.66 -8.64 -7.24
N LEU A 331 -2.78 -9.83 -7.83
CA LEU A 331 -3.14 -10.05 -9.24
C LEU A 331 -4.45 -10.82 -9.42
N ASN A 332 -5.54 -10.37 -8.77
CA ASN A 332 -6.87 -10.93 -9.03
C ASN A 332 -7.66 -10.07 -10.04
N PRO A 333 -8.75 -10.61 -10.65
CA PRO A 333 -9.50 -9.88 -11.66
C PRO A 333 -10.09 -8.53 -11.17
N PRO A 334 -10.73 -8.43 -9.99
CA PRO A 334 -11.21 -7.15 -9.46
C PRO A 334 -10.12 -6.07 -9.34
N TYR A 335 -8.91 -6.44 -8.90
CA TYR A 335 -7.80 -5.49 -8.77
C TYR A 335 -7.32 -5.00 -10.14
N VAL A 336 -7.12 -5.91 -11.10
CA VAL A 336 -6.72 -5.51 -12.46
C VAL A 336 -7.79 -4.64 -13.11
N ALA A 337 -9.07 -4.94 -12.90
CA ALA A 337 -10.16 -4.10 -13.38
C ALA A 337 -10.13 -2.69 -12.74
N CYS A 338 -9.94 -2.59 -11.42
CA CYS A 338 -9.79 -1.29 -10.75
C CYS A 338 -8.59 -0.50 -11.27
N LYS A 339 -7.43 -1.15 -11.47
CA LYS A 339 -6.24 -0.53 -12.05
C LYS A 339 -6.51 0.02 -13.44
N LEU A 340 -7.14 -0.77 -14.32
CA LEU A 340 -7.52 -0.32 -15.67
C LEU A 340 -8.56 0.81 -15.63
N LYS A 341 -9.53 0.76 -14.72
CA LYS A 341 -10.51 1.84 -14.54
C LYS A 341 -9.84 3.15 -14.10
N ALA A 342 -8.85 3.07 -13.21
CA ALA A 342 -8.06 4.23 -12.81
C ALA A 342 -7.24 4.78 -14.00
N LEU A 343 -6.62 3.92 -14.81
CA LEU A 343 -5.93 4.33 -16.04
C LEU A 343 -6.88 4.90 -17.09
N ALA A 344 -8.15 4.48 -17.13
CA ALA A 344 -9.14 5.04 -18.05
C ALA A 344 -9.43 6.52 -17.73
N LEU A 345 -9.38 6.91 -16.45
CA LEU A 345 -9.48 8.33 -16.05
C LEU A 345 -8.33 9.15 -16.64
N LEU A 346 -7.11 8.60 -16.63
CA LEU A 346 -5.93 9.24 -17.23
C LEU A 346 -6.05 9.31 -18.75
N ALA A 347 -6.44 8.22 -19.40
CA ALA A 347 -6.67 8.19 -20.83
C ALA A 347 -7.76 9.20 -21.28
N ALA A 348 -8.82 9.36 -20.48
CA ALA A 348 -9.86 10.36 -20.71
C ALA A 348 -9.32 11.79 -20.55
N PHE A 349 -8.50 12.04 -19.54
CA PHE A 349 -7.86 13.34 -19.30
C PHE A 349 -6.91 13.75 -20.43
N SER A 350 -6.04 12.84 -20.89
CA SER A 350 -5.07 13.13 -21.95
C SER A 350 -5.71 13.51 -23.28
N ARG A 351 -6.95 13.07 -23.54
CA ARG A 351 -7.72 13.45 -24.74
C ARG A 351 -8.24 14.89 -24.73
N GLN A 352 -8.15 15.59 -23.60
CA GLN A 352 -8.58 16.98 -23.46
C GLN A 352 -7.45 17.98 -23.80
N ASP A 353 -6.34 17.51 -24.39
CA ASP A 353 -5.12 18.30 -24.66
C ASP A 353 -4.54 19.00 -23.42
N LYS A 354 -4.88 18.50 -22.23
CA LYS A 354 -4.34 18.98 -20.95
C LYS A 354 -3.06 18.24 -20.61
N ARG A 355 -2.16 18.92 -19.90
CA ARG A 355 -0.90 18.34 -19.40
C ARG A 355 -0.92 18.27 -17.88
N ILE A 356 -0.25 17.26 -17.35
CA ILE A 356 0.02 17.15 -15.91
C ILE A 356 1.01 18.24 -15.52
N VAL A 357 0.74 18.91 -14.40
CA VAL A 357 1.65 19.88 -13.80
C VAL A 357 2.50 19.19 -12.74
N PHE A 358 3.79 19.07 -13.00
CA PHE A 358 4.77 18.59 -12.02
C PHE A 358 5.39 19.78 -11.28
N PRO A 359 5.40 19.81 -9.94
CA PRO A 359 6.04 20.87 -9.18
C PRO A 359 7.56 20.80 -9.32
N GLU A 360 8.22 21.92 -9.03
CA GLU A 360 9.66 21.91 -8.77
C GLU A 360 9.95 21.32 -7.38
N PRO A 361 11.05 20.57 -7.20
CA PRO A 361 11.46 20.08 -5.90
C PRO A 361 11.59 21.22 -4.90
N THR A 362 11.01 21.05 -3.71
CA THR A 362 10.99 22.11 -2.70
C THR A 362 12.23 22.10 -1.82
N GLN A 363 12.92 20.96 -1.73
CA GLN A 363 14.06 20.77 -0.82
C GLN A 363 15.42 20.78 -1.53
N ASP A 364 16.45 21.14 -0.78
CA ASP A 364 17.84 21.13 -1.24
C ASP A 364 18.29 19.69 -1.58
N GLU A 365 18.67 19.48 -2.83
CA GLU A 365 19.14 18.22 -3.41
C GLU A 365 20.38 17.65 -2.73
N ARG A 366 21.14 18.48 -2.01
CA ARG A 366 22.32 18.03 -1.25
C ARG A 366 21.93 17.27 0.00
N THR A 367 20.67 17.39 0.43
CA THR A 367 20.16 16.75 1.64
C THR A 367 19.52 15.40 1.33
N VAL A 368 19.52 14.49 2.31
CA VAL A 368 18.91 13.16 2.15
C VAL A 368 17.45 13.26 1.72
N ASN A 369 16.69 14.17 2.33
CA ASN A 369 15.30 14.40 2.00
C ASN A 369 15.08 14.95 0.58
N GLY A 370 15.88 15.92 0.14
CA GLY A 370 15.77 16.45 -1.23
C GLY A 370 16.14 15.42 -2.30
N GLN A 371 17.12 14.55 -2.04
CA GLN A 371 17.43 13.42 -2.92
C GLN A 371 16.29 12.40 -3.00
N TYR A 372 15.64 12.14 -1.85
CA TYR A 372 14.48 11.25 -1.78
C TYR A 372 13.26 11.83 -2.50
N GLU A 373 12.89 13.09 -2.23
CA GLU A 373 11.79 13.80 -2.89
C GLU A 373 11.96 13.79 -4.42
N ARG A 374 13.17 14.11 -4.90
CA ARG A 374 13.47 14.02 -6.33
C ARG A 374 13.31 12.61 -6.87
N HIS A 375 13.83 11.60 -6.17
CA HIS A 375 13.73 10.22 -6.62
C HIS A 375 12.26 9.79 -6.80
N MET A 376 11.41 10.12 -5.84
CA MET A 376 9.99 9.82 -5.91
C MET A 376 9.31 10.58 -7.04
N MET A 377 9.64 11.86 -7.24
CA MET A 377 9.10 12.66 -8.35
C MET A 377 9.54 12.11 -9.73
N ASP A 378 10.81 11.77 -9.89
CA ASP A 378 11.33 11.16 -11.11
C ASP A 378 10.66 9.81 -11.40
N GLY A 379 10.37 9.03 -10.36
CA GLY A 379 9.58 7.79 -10.48
C GLY A 379 8.16 8.03 -10.99
N VAL A 380 7.47 9.07 -10.52
CA VAL A 380 6.13 9.43 -11.02
C VAL A 380 6.18 9.94 -12.46
N LYS A 381 7.20 10.72 -12.84
CA LYS A 381 7.42 11.13 -14.23
C LYS A 381 7.68 9.91 -15.14
N GLY A 382 8.57 9.02 -14.71
CA GLY A 382 8.85 7.78 -15.42
C GLY A 382 7.63 6.87 -15.56
N PHE A 383 6.74 6.83 -14.56
CA PHE A 383 5.44 6.17 -14.69
C PHE A 383 4.59 6.83 -15.78
N TYR A 384 4.41 8.16 -15.73
CA TYR A 384 3.61 8.91 -16.71
C TYR A 384 4.09 8.70 -18.15
N ASP A 385 5.41 8.68 -18.36
CA ASP A 385 6.02 8.46 -19.68
C ASP A 385 5.83 7.01 -20.20
N ASN A 386 5.57 6.04 -19.33
CA ASN A 386 5.45 4.62 -19.65
C ASN A 386 4.02 4.05 -19.50
N VAL A 387 3.00 4.89 -19.30
CA VAL A 387 1.60 4.47 -19.09
C VAL A 387 1.08 3.54 -20.19
N ASN A 388 1.53 3.72 -21.44
CA ASN A 388 1.15 2.85 -22.56
C ASN A 388 1.55 1.37 -22.33
N HIS A 389 2.72 1.12 -21.73
CA HIS A 389 3.19 -0.22 -21.39
C HIS A 389 2.35 -0.82 -20.25
N ASP A 390 2.01 -0.02 -19.24
CA ASP A 390 1.16 -0.46 -18.13
C ASP A 390 -0.26 -0.80 -18.59
N ILE A 391 -0.84 0.02 -19.50
CA ILE A 391 -2.13 -0.27 -20.13
C ILE A 391 -2.05 -1.60 -20.88
N TYR A 392 -1.03 -1.80 -21.72
CA TYR A 392 -0.86 -3.05 -22.47
C TYR A 392 -0.78 -4.27 -21.55
N ALA A 393 0.07 -4.21 -20.52
CA ALA A 393 0.27 -5.31 -19.58
C ALA A 393 -1.01 -5.66 -18.82
N LEU A 394 -1.68 -4.66 -18.23
CA LEU A 394 -2.90 -4.87 -17.45
C LEU A 394 -4.08 -5.30 -18.34
N TYR A 395 -4.21 -4.74 -19.54
CA TYR A 395 -5.30 -5.09 -20.45
C TYR A 395 -5.15 -6.52 -20.98
N SER A 396 -3.91 -6.95 -21.29
CA SER A 396 -3.61 -8.33 -21.66
C SER A 396 -3.94 -9.31 -20.52
N GLN A 397 -3.61 -8.95 -19.28
CA GLN A 397 -3.98 -9.72 -18.10
C GLN A 397 -5.51 -9.79 -17.91
N MET A 398 -6.21 -8.65 -18.08
CA MET A 398 -7.66 -8.59 -18.03
C MET A 398 -8.31 -9.51 -19.08
N GLN A 399 -7.80 -9.54 -20.31
CA GLN A 399 -8.28 -10.42 -21.36
C GLN A 399 -8.11 -11.90 -20.98
N ALA A 400 -6.95 -12.27 -20.41
CA ALA A 400 -6.71 -13.63 -19.94
C ALA A 400 -7.65 -14.03 -18.78
N MET A 401 -8.04 -13.07 -17.94
CA MET A 401 -8.93 -13.27 -16.79
C MET A 401 -10.42 -13.01 -17.09
N ARG A 402 -10.78 -12.63 -18.31
CA ARG A 402 -12.13 -12.12 -18.65
C ARG A 402 -13.25 -13.08 -18.29
N ARG A 403 -13.01 -14.40 -18.45
CA ARG A 403 -13.97 -15.45 -18.09
C ARG A 403 -14.29 -15.49 -16.59
N GLU A 404 -13.34 -15.11 -15.76
CA GLU A 404 -13.43 -15.17 -14.29
C GLU A 404 -13.82 -13.82 -13.67
N MET A 405 -13.98 -12.77 -14.49
CA MET A 405 -14.28 -11.43 -14.03
C MET A 405 -15.71 -11.34 -13.49
N PRO A 406 -15.92 -10.90 -12.24
CA PRO A 406 -17.28 -10.64 -11.78
C PRO A 406 -17.89 -9.50 -12.58
N VAL A 407 -19.19 -9.62 -12.92
CA VAL A 407 -19.90 -8.66 -13.77
C VAL A 407 -19.79 -7.22 -13.26
N ALA A 408 -19.81 -7.04 -11.93
CA ALA A 408 -19.70 -5.73 -11.29
C ALA A 408 -18.38 -4.99 -11.60
N PHE A 409 -17.33 -5.70 -11.99
CA PHE A 409 -16.01 -5.16 -12.33
C PHE A 409 -15.76 -5.07 -13.84
N THR A 410 -16.80 -5.20 -14.66
CA THR A 410 -16.67 -5.07 -16.11
C THR A 410 -16.46 -3.59 -16.47
N LEU A 411 -15.36 -3.29 -17.17
CA LEU A 411 -15.14 -1.95 -17.72
C LEU A 411 -16.22 -1.62 -18.76
N SER A 412 -16.65 -0.36 -18.79
CA SER A 412 -17.57 0.12 -19.83
C SER A 412 -16.88 0.14 -21.20
N ASP A 413 -17.66 0.01 -22.29
CA ASP A 413 -17.13 0.12 -23.65
C ASP A 413 -16.41 1.46 -23.89
N VAL A 414 -16.87 2.53 -23.23
CA VAL A 414 -16.24 3.86 -23.28
C VAL A 414 -14.86 3.83 -22.65
N ALA A 415 -14.72 3.26 -21.44
CA ALA A 415 -13.44 3.14 -20.75
C ALA A 415 -12.46 2.27 -21.55
N CYS A 416 -12.92 1.13 -22.08
CA CYS A 416 -12.11 0.27 -22.95
C CYS A 416 -11.63 1.03 -24.20
N LYS A 417 -12.51 1.80 -24.85
CA LYS A 417 -12.15 2.60 -26.03
C LYS A 417 -11.14 3.68 -25.70
N GLN A 418 -11.28 4.37 -24.56
CA GLN A 418 -10.32 5.39 -24.11
C GLN A 418 -8.93 4.80 -23.88
N LEU A 419 -8.84 3.68 -23.16
CA LEU A 419 -7.59 2.98 -22.90
C LEU A 419 -6.88 2.55 -24.19
N LEU A 420 -7.61 1.89 -25.09
CA LEU A 420 -7.04 1.39 -26.35
C LEU A 420 -6.65 2.53 -27.29
N GLN A 421 -7.45 3.61 -27.34
CA GLN A 421 -7.10 4.80 -28.11
C GLN A 421 -5.81 5.44 -27.58
N PHE A 422 -5.72 5.64 -26.26
CA PHE A 422 -4.51 6.17 -25.63
C PHE A 422 -3.29 5.30 -25.99
N TYR A 423 -3.41 3.98 -25.86
CA TYR A 423 -2.36 3.05 -26.26
C TYR A 423 -1.94 3.25 -27.73
N HIS A 424 -2.90 3.28 -28.66
CA HIS A 424 -2.60 3.46 -30.09
C HIS A 424 -1.95 4.80 -30.44
N ASP A 425 -2.33 5.87 -29.75
CA ASP A 425 -1.79 7.21 -30.00
C ASP A 425 -0.33 7.31 -29.53
N HIS A 426 0.10 6.46 -28.59
CA HIS A 426 1.42 6.50 -27.95
C HIS A 426 2.37 5.35 -28.37
N ILE A 427 2.02 4.54 -29.38
CA ILE A 427 2.94 3.56 -29.98
C ILE A 427 3.71 4.24 -31.11
N PRO A 428 5.03 4.04 -31.22
CA PRO A 428 5.81 4.53 -32.35
C PRO A 428 5.22 4.04 -33.67
N ALA A 429 4.94 4.96 -34.60
CA ALA A 429 4.54 4.57 -35.94
C ALA A 429 5.75 3.92 -36.65
N GLN A 430 5.69 2.62 -36.89
CA GLN A 430 6.60 1.97 -37.83
C GLN A 430 6.03 2.11 -39.24
N GLU A 431 6.86 2.52 -40.20
CA GLU A 431 6.43 2.60 -41.60
C GLU A 431 5.95 1.23 -42.07
N ASN A 432 4.74 1.18 -42.63
CA ASN A 432 4.10 0.01 -43.22
C ASN A 432 3.64 -1.11 -42.26
N GLU A 433 3.68 -0.91 -40.94
CA GLU A 433 3.06 -1.84 -39.99
C GLU A 433 1.76 -1.28 -39.38
N PRO A 434 0.71 -2.11 -39.20
CA PRO A 434 -0.46 -1.68 -38.47
C PRO A 434 -0.07 -1.38 -37.01
N LYS A 435 -0.40 -0.17 -36.53
CA LYS A 435 -0.17 0.27 -35.13
C LYS A 435 -0.78 -0.64 -34.05
N ALA A 436 -1.62 -1.60 -34.45
CA ALA A 436 -2.43 -2.44 -33.60
C ALA A 436 -2.30 -3.90 -34.04
N VAL A 437 -1.48 -4.69 -33.36
CA VAL A 437 -1.33 -6.13 -33.65
C VAL A 437 -1.83 -6.99 -32.48
N GLY A 438 -2.33 -8.18 -32.80
CA GLY A 438 -2.75 -9.18 -31.82
C GLY A 438 -4.09 -8.89 -31.12
N ALA A 439 -4.21 -9.35 -29.88
CA ALA A 439 -5.47 -9.35 -29.12
C ALA A 439 -6.00 -7.95 -28.77
N MET A 440 -5.11 -6.96 -28.59
CA MET A 440 -5.48 -5.56 -28.34
C MET A 440 -6.07 -4.92 -29.60
N GLY A 441 -5.45 -5.16 -30.76
CA GLY A 441 -5.97 -4.68 -32.05
C GLY A 441 -7.33 -5.29 -32.38
N TYR A 442 -7.53 -6.59 -32.10
CA TYR A 442 -8.84 -7.24 -32.22
C TYR A 442 -9.91 -6.54 -31.37
N GLU A 443 -9.62 -6.27 -30.09
CA GLU A 443 -10.60 -5.64 -29.19
C GLU A 443 -10.89 -4.19 -29.60
N TRP A 444 -9.89 -3.46 -30.09
CA TRP A 444 -10.09 -2.11 -30.62
C TRP A 444 -11.02 -2.12 -31.84
N VAL A 445 -10.78 -2.99 -32.82
CA VAL A 445 -11.66 -3.14 -33.99
C VAL A 445 -13.06 -3.61 -33.57
N ARG A 446 -13.17 -4.53 -32.60
CA ARG A 446 -14.45 -5.00 -32.05
C ARG A 446 -15.28 -3.84 -31.48
N LEU A 447 -14.68 -2.98 -30.65
CA LEU A 447 -15.35 -1.81 -30.08
C LEU A 447 -15.69 -0.75 -31.14
N HIS A 448 -14.82 -0.59 -32.14
CA HIS A 448 -15.09 0.28 -33.28
C HIS A 448 -16.30 -0.21 -34.08
N LEU A 449 -16.36 -1.51 -34.39
CA LEU A 449 -17.50 -2.14 -35.08
C LEU A 449 -18.80 -1.99 -34.30
N LEU A 450 -18.79 -2.09 -32.96
CA LEU A 450 -19.97 -1.83 -32.13
C LEU A 450 -20.49 -0.38 -32.31
N THR A 451 -19.58 0.60 -32.30
CA THR A 451 -19.92 2.01 -32.54
C THR A 451 -20.48 2.21 -33.95
N LEU A 452 -19.81 1.64 -34.97
CA LEU A 452 -20.23 1.77 -36.37
C LEU A 452 -21.56 1.09 -36.64
N ARG A 453 -21.89 -0.01 -35.96
CA ARG A 453 -23.21 -0.67 -36.07
C ARG A 453 -24.33 0.19 -35.49
N GLN A 454 -24.09 0.88 -34.38
CA GLN A 454 -25.05 1.84 -33.82
C GLN A 454 -25.24 3.05 -34.74
N GLU A 455 -24.14 3.57 -35.30
CA GLU A 455 -24.16 4.64 -36.30
C GLU A 455 -24.93 4.21 -37.56
N HIS A 456 -24.66 3.01 -38.08
CA HIS A 456 -25.34 2.44 -39.24
C HIS A 456 -26.86 2.30 -39.00
N ALA A 457 -27.28 1.74 -37.86
CA ALA A 457 -28.70 1.64 -37.51
C ALA A 457 -29.39 3.02 -37.44
N HIS A 458 -28.67 4.06 -36.99
CA HIS A 458 -29.19 5.43 -36.98
C HIS A 458 -29.30 6.03 -38.40
N LEU A 459 -28.31 5.76 -39.26
CA LEU A 459 -28.34 6.16 -40.67
C LEU A 459 -29.45 5.45 -41.45
N GLU A 460 -29.68 4.16 -41.20
CA GLU A 460 -30.80 3.41 -41.75
C GLU A 460 -32.14 4.01 -41.32
N ALA A 461 -32.29 4.34 -40.03
CA ALA A 461 -33.50 5.00 -39.54
C ALA A 461 -33.73 6.36 -40.22
N LYS A 462 -32.67 7.16 -40.43
CA LYS A 462 -32.74 8.44 -41.17
C LYS A 462 -33.08 8.26 -42.65
N ALA A 463 -32.60 7.19 -43.27
CA ALA A 463 -32.90 6.85 -44.66
C ALA A 463 -34.39 6.47 -44.80
N LEU A 464 -34.92 5.70 -43.84
CA LEU A 464 -36.34 5.33 -43.78
C LEU A 464 -37.27 6.54 -43.58
N THR A 465 -36.84 7.56 -42.84
CA THR A 465 -37.60 8.81 -42.67
C THR A 465 -37.47 9.78 -43.85
N GLY A 466 -36.70 9.43 -44.89
CA GLY A 466 -36.49 10.27 -46.08
C GLY A 466 -35.66 11.52 -45.84
N THR A 467 -35.00 11.63 -44.68
CA THR A 467 -34.21 12.80 -44.26
C THR A 467 -32.70 12.62 -44.44
N ALA A 468 -32.27 11.49 -45.01
CA ALA A 468 -30.85 11.20 -45.23
C ALA A 468 -30.26 12.09 -46.33
N SER A 469 -29.13 12.72 -46.04
CA SER A 469 -28.34 13.50 -47.00
C SER A 469 -27.45 12.60 -47.87
N SER A 470 -26.86 13.15 -48.93
CA SER A 470 -25.83 12.45 -49.72
C SER A 470 -24.61 12.07 -48.89
N TYR A 471 -24.24 12.89 -47.91
CA TYR A 471 -23.18 12.60 -46.94
C TYR A 471 -23.53 11.37 -46.09
N ASP A 472 -24.77 11.27 -45.59
CA ASP A 472 -25.23 10.13 -44.81
C ASP A 472 -25.15 8.82 -45.61
N GLN A 473 -25.50 8.86 -46.90
CA GLN A 473 -25.40 7.70 -47.80
C GLN A 473 -23.95 7.28 -48.07
N GLN A 474 -23.04 8.24 -48.27
CA GLN A 474 -21.62 7.94 -48.42
C GLN A 474 -21.05 7.33 -47.15
N ARG A 475 -21.37 7.90 -45.98
CA ARG A 475 -20.95 7.40 -44.68
C ARG A 475 -21.47 5.99 -44.42
N GLN A 476 -22.72 5.71 -44.79
CA GLN A 476 -23.30 4.38 -44.73
C GLN A 476 -22.50 3.36 -45.57
N HIS A 477 -22.12 3.72 -46.80
CA HIS A 477 -21.31 2.86 -47.67
C HIS A 477 -19.91 2.61 -47.10
N GLU A 478 -19.27 3.63 -46.52
CA GLU A 478 -17.98 3.49 -45.82
C GLU A 478 -18.08 2.50 -44.65
N ILE A 479 -19.15 2.59 -43.85
CA ILE A 479 -19.39 1.69 -42.72
C ILE A 479 -19.58 0.25 -43.21
N GLU A 480 -20.40 0.04 -44.24
CA GLU A 480 -20.65 -1.29 -44.81
C GLU A 480 -19.36 -1.92 -45.37
N HIS A 481 -18.55 -1.12 -46.07
CA HIS A 481 -17.25 -1.54 -46.56
C HIS A 481 -16.32 -1.94 -45.40
N PHE A 482 -16.28 -1.15 -44.32
CA PHE A 482 -15.47 -1.45 -43.14
C PHE A 482 -15.92 -2.73 -42.43
N ILE A 483 -17.23 -2.93 -42.25
CA ILE A 483 -17.81 -4.15 -41.64
C ILE A 483 -17.46 -5.38 -42.49
N LYS A 484 -17.56 -5.27 -43.82
CA LYS A 484 -17.21 -6.35 -44.74
C LYS A 484 -15.72 -6.69 -44.69
N HIS A 485 -14.84 -5.68 -44.57
CA HIS A 485 -13.41 -5.90 -44.45
C HIS A 485 -13.01 -6.61 -43.14
N HIS A 486 -13.79 -6.44 -42.08
CA HIS A 486 -13.53 -7.02 -40.75
C HIS A 486 -14.54 -8.11 -40.34
N GLU A 487 -15.07 -8.85 -41.31
CA GLU A 487 -16.15 -9.84 -41.10
C GLU A 487 -15.81 -10.90 -40.04
N GLY A 488 -14.55 -11.32 -39.95
CA GLY A 488 -14.08 -12.32 -38.97
C GLY A 488 -14.28 -11.89 -37.52
N ILE A 489 -14.18 -10.58 -37.24
CA ILE A 489 -14.44 -10.00 -35.91
C ILE A 489 -15.95 -9.80 -35.72
N ALA A 490 -16.63 -9.39 -36.79
CA ALA A 490 -18.07 -9.10 -36.81
C ALA A 490 -18.95 -10.33 -36.50
N LYS A 491 -18.48 -11.55 -36.78
CA LYS A 491 -19.21 -12.83 -36.60
C LYS A 491 -19.21 -13.38 -35.17
N VAL A 492 -18.33 -12.89 -34.29
CA VAL A 492 -18.19 -13.47 -32.94
C VAL A 492 -19.27 -12.90 -32.01
N ARG A 493 -20.15 -13.78 -31.52
CA ARG A 493 -21.11 -13.48 -30.45
C ARG A 493 -20.66 -14.17 -29.17
N SER A 494 -20.81 -13.48 -28.05
CA SER A 494 -20.56 -14.01 -26.71
C SER A 494 -21.80 -13.76 -25.88
N ASP A 495 -22.32 -14.81 -25.24
CA ASP A 495 -23.41 -14.68 -24.28
C ASP A 495 -22.83 -14.84 -22.86
N LEU A 496 -23.35 -14.07 -21.90
CA LEU A 496 -22.95 -14.16 -20.50
C LEU A 496 -23.68 -15.33 -19.83
N GLU A 497 -22.93 -16.21 -19.18
CA GLU A 497 -23.48 -17.32 -18.40
C GLU A 497 -22.85 -17.34 -17.01
N TYR A 498 -23.65 -17.64 -15.99
CA TYR A 498 -23.16 -17.90 -14.64
C TYR A 498 -22.55 -19.31 -14.59
N VAL A 499 -21.23 -19.38 -14.49
CA VAL A 499 -20.50 -20.65 -14.39
C VAL A 499 -20.02 -20.84 -12.95
N SER A 500 -20.36 -21.97 -12.32
CA SER A 500 -19.79 -22.34 -11.02
C SER A 500 -18.28 -22.56 -11.15
N VAL A 501 -17.49 -22.14 -10.17
CA VAL A 501 -16.05 -22.39 -10.15
C VAL A 501 -15.79 -23.88 -10.28
N ASP A 502 -15.08 -24.26 -11.34
CA ASP A 502 -14.72 -25.65 -11.58
C ASP A 502 -13.64 -26.07 -10.59
N LEU A 503 -14.07 -26.77 -9.54
CA LEU A 503 -13.17 -27.38 -8.57
C LEU A 503 -12.77 -28.79 -8.98
N SER A 504 -13.14 -29.28 -10.17
CA SER A 504 -12.77 -30.61 -10.65
C SER A 504 -11.24 -30.79 -10.68
N LEU A 505 -10.79 -32.02 -10.43
CA LEU A 505 -9.38 -32.37 -10.55
C LEU A 505 -9.22 -32.94 -11.95
N PRO A 506 -8.47 -32.27 -12.84
CA PRO A 506 -8.30 -32.76 -14.19
C PRO A 506 -7.57 -34.10 -14.15
N PHE A 507 -8.00 -35.03 -14.99
CA PHE A 507 -7.35 -36.32 -15.12
C PHE A 507 -5.89 -36.12 -15.57
N GLY A 508 -4.93 -36.73 -14.87
CA GLY A 508 -3.49 -36.66 -15.18
C GLY A 508 -2.74 -35.42 -14.67
N VAL A 509 -3.34 -34.58 -13.83
CA VAL A 509 -2.61 -33.48 -13.15
C VAL A 509 -1.92 -34.01 -11.90
N ASN A 510 -0.58 -33.92 -11.90
CA ASN A 510 0.28 -34.45 -10.85
C ASN A 510 1.04 -33.35 -10.14
N ILE A 511 1.59 -33.70 -8.97
CA ILE A 511 2.61 -32.89 -8.33
C ILE A 511 3.79 -32.79 -9.29
N ASN A 512 4.16 -31.56 -9.64
CA ASN A 512 5.29 -31.29 -10.50
C ASN A 512 6.59 -31.47 -9.71
N ASP A 513 7.17 -32.66 -9.81
CA ASP A 513 8.44 -33.01 -9.16
C ASP A 513 9.59 -32.08 -9.56
N SER A 514 9.56 -31.43 -10.72
CA SER A 514 10.65 -30.50 -11.09
C SER A 514 10.75 -29.28 -10.17
N MET A 515 9.67 -28.94 -9.46
CA MET A 515 9.58 -27.80 -8.54
C MET A 515 9.98 -28.15 -7.10
N LEU A 516 10.28 -29.41 -6.81
CA LEU A 516 10.51 -29.90 -5.44
C LEU A 516 11.99 -30.20 -5.15
N SER A 517 12.41 -29.89 -3.93
CA SER A 517 13.67 -30.38 -3.38
C SER A 517 13.67 -31.92 -3.26
N GLN A 518 14.86 -32.52 -3.17
CA GLN A 518 14.99 -33.97 -2.99
C GLN A 518 14.33 -34.47 -1.69
N THR A 519 14.30 -33.64 -0.64
CA THR A 519 13.64 -33.97 0.62
C THR A 519 12.13 -34.03 0.45
N SER A 520 11.54 -33.05 -0.23
CA SER A 520 10.09 -33.02 -0.48
C SER A 520 9.64 -34.10 -1.45
N LYS A 521 10.45 -34.42 -2.47
CA LYS A 521 10.22 -35.60 -3.33
C LYS A 521 10.12 -36.88 -2.54
N LYS A 522 11.02 -37.09 -1.57
CA LYS A 522 10.95 -38.23 -0.65
C LYS A 522 9.72 -38.19 0.23
N CYS A 523 9.35 -37.00 0.73
CA CYS A 523 8.13 -36.84 1.52
C CYS A 523 6.89 -37.22 0.70
N VAL A 524 6.75 -36.69 -0.50
CA VAL A 524 5.66 -37.00 -1.44
C VAL A 524 5.66 -38.48 -1.80
N SER A 525 6.80 -39.11 -2.08
CA SER A 525 6.86 -40.54 -2.39
C SER A 525 6.43 -41.42 -1.21
N GLN A 526 6.64 -40.95 0.03
CA GLN A 526 6.22 -41.59 1.27
C GLN A 526 4.75 -41.32 1.65
N TRP A 527 4.03 -40.44 0.92
CA TRP A 527 2.59 -40.30 1.07
C TRP A 527 1.90 -41.60 0.64
N GLY A 528 1.74 -42.52 1.59
CA GLY A 528 0.97 -43.75 1.46
C GLY A 528 -0.54 -43.46 1.50
N ALA A 529 -1.35 -44.45 1.87
CA ALA A 529 -2.80 -44.34 1.91
C ALA A 529 -3.37 -43.37 2.98
N PHE A 530 -2.55 -42.46 3.52
CA PHE A 530 -2.86 -41.57 4.65
C PHE A 530 -3.56 -42.29 5.82
N LYS A 531 -3.19 -43.57 6.06
CA LYS A 531 -3.66 -44.33 7.21
C LYS A 531 -3.01 -43.73 8.46
N ASP A 532 -3.81 -43.54 9.50
CA ASP A 532 -3.39 -42.99 10.81
C ASP A 532 -2.86 -41.55 10.74
N LEU A 533 -3.59 -40.64 10.05
CA LEU A 533 -3.36 -39.20 10.14
C LEU A 533 -3.36 -38.78 11.62
N THR A 534 -2.18 -38.43 12.12
CA THR A 534 -1.99 -37.93 13.49
C THR A 534 -1.16 -36.67 13.42
N ALA A 535 -1.63 -35.61 14.08
CA ALA A 535 -0.88 -34.37 14.26
C ALA A 535 -1.05 -33.93 15.71
N THR A 536 0.05 -33.79 16.42
CA THR A 536 0.05 -33.20 17.77
C THR A 536 -0.46 -31.76 17.72
N SER A 537 -1.03 -31.25 18.81
CA SER A 537 -1.47 -29.84 18.89
C SER A 537 -0.32 -28.87 18.54
N ALA A 538 0.91 -29.16 18.96
CA ALA A 538 2.09 -28.36 18.59
C ALA A 538 2.36 -28.35 17.08
N GLN A 539 2.21 -29.48 16.38
CA GLN A 539 2.36 -29.56 14.93
C GLN A 539 1.25 -28.81 14.20
N GLN A 540 0.01 -28.87 14.71
CA GLN A 540 -1.12 -28.12 14.14
C GLN A 540 -0.86 -26.61 14.23
N VAL A 541 -0.48 -26.12 15.42
CA VAL A 541 -0.14 -24.70 15.62
C VAL A 541 1.05 -24.28 14.75
N ALA A 542 2.09 -25.11 14.65
CA ALA A 542 3.25 -24.83 13.81
C ALA A 542 2.86 -24.76 12.32
N ALA A 543 2.05 -25.70 11.83
CA ALA A 543 1.54 -25.71 10.46
C ALA A 543 0.70 -24.45 10.17
N MET A 544 -0.24 -24.11 11.05
CA MET A 544 -1.08 -22.93 10.88
C MET A 544 -0.31 -21.61 10.96
N LYS A 545 0.77 -21.56 11.74
CA LYS A 545 1.69 -20.42 11.79
C LYS A 545 2.57 -20.32 10.53
N ALA A 546 2.90 -21.46 9.93
CA ALA A 546 3.69 -21.51 8.71
C ALA A 546 2.90 -21.08 7.47
N LEU A 547 1.57 -21.28 7.44
CA LEU A 547 0.71 -20.87 6.32
C LEU A 547 0.93 -19.40 5.96
N SER A 548 1.57 -19.19 4.82
CA SER A 548 1.80 -17.88 4.22
C SER A 548 1.77 -18.02 2.70
N LEU A 549 1.63 -16.91 1.97
CA LEU A 549 1.68 -16.95 0.50
C LEU A 549 3.09 -17.16 -0.07
N LYS A 550 4.14 -16.87 0.70
CA LYS A 550 5.56 -17.04 0.36
C LYS A 550 6.02 -18.45 0.70
N MET A 551 5.13 -19.25 1.28
CA MET A 551 5.37 -20.65 1.53
C MET A 551 5.75 -21.32 0.23
N THR A 552 6.94 -21.89 0.22
CA THR A 552 7.43 -22.67 -0.91
C THR A 552 6.66 -23.99 -1.02
N ASP A 553 6.66 -24.60 -2.20
CA ASP A 553 6.09 -25.95 -2.39
C ASP A 553 6.69 -26.95 -1.38
N ASP A 554 7.99 -26.83 -1.10
CA ASP A 554 8.71 -27.67 -0.14
C ASP A 554 8.18 -27.51 1.29
N GLU A 555 8.02 -26.27 1.75
CA GLU A 555 7.46 -25.97 3.08
C GLU A 555 6.00 -26.42 3.19
N PHE A 556 5.20 -26.22 2.14
CA PHE A 556 3.80 -26.64 2.12
C PHE A 556 3.69 -28.16 2.22
N ILE A 557 4.52 -28.89 1.47
CA ILE A 557 4.59 -30.36 1.49
C ILE A 557 5.01 -30.87 2.87
N ALA A 558 5.98 -30.23 3.52
CA ALA A 558 6.43 -30.62 4.86
C ALA A 558 5.30 -30.58 5.91
N TYR A 559 4.38 -29.63 5.79
CA TYR A 559 3.21 -29.50 6.68
C TYR A 559 1.94 -30.16 6.16
N PHE A 560 1.94 -30.73 4.94
CA PHE A 560 0.72 -31.19 4.26
C PHE A 560 -0.09 -32.21 5.08
N ASN A 561 0.58 -33.15 5.75
CA ASN A 561 -0.10 -34.13 6.62
C ASN A 561 -0.85 -33.46 7.79
N SER A 562 -0.29 -32.37 8.35
CA SER A 562 -0.96 -31.61 9.41
C SER A 562 -2.17 -30.86 8.87
N TYR A 563 -2.08 -30.27 7.67
CA TYR A 563 -3.24 -29.65 7.01
C TYR A 563 -4.31 -30.67 6.69
N LEU A 564 -3.94 -31.87 6.21
CA LEU A 564 -4.88 -32.93 5.90
C LEU A 564 -5.59 -33.42 7.18
N PHE A 565 -4.85 -33.58 8.29
CA PHE A 565 -5.43 -33.88 9.60
C PHE A 565 -6.44 -32.81 10.06
N ILE A 566 -6.04 -31.52 10.01
CA ILE A 566 -6.92 -30.39 10.37
C ILE A 566 -8.16 -30.37 9.46
N SER A 567 -8.00 -30.68 8.17
CA SER A 567 -9.12 -30.68 7.22
C SER A 567 -10.13 -31.77 7.48
N ASN A 568 -9.67 -32.96 7.88
CA ASN A 568 -10.51 -34.12 8.09
C ASN A 568 -11.18 -34.15 9.48
N SER A 569 -10.68 -33.36 10.45
CA SER A 569 -11.25 -33.28 11.79
C SER A 569 -12.29 -32.15 11.89
N LEU A 570 -13.58 -32.52 11.99
CA LEU A 570 -14.69 -31.54 11.95
C LEU A 570 -14.68 -30.55 13.11
N GLN A 571 -14.16 -30.94 14.27
CA GLN A 571 -14.13 -30.14 15.50
C GLN A 571 -12.82 -29.37 15.69
N ASN A 572 -11.91 -29.39 14.71
CA ASN A 572 -10.63 -28.71 14.83
C ASN A 572 -10.79 -27.18 14.80
N GLU A 573 -10.23 -26.47 15.78
CA GLU A 573 -10.32 -25.02 15.90
C GLU A 573 -9.72 -24.26 14.70
N HIS A 574 -8.73 -24.86 14.03
CA HIS A 574 -8.04 -24.27 12.89
C HIS A 574 -8.71 -24.54 11.54
N ARG A 575 -9.77 -25.36 11.51
CA ARG A 575 -10.45 -25.78 10.27
C ARG A 575 -10.94 -24.60 9.44
N LYS A 576 -11.55 -23.60 10.07
CA LYS A 576 -12.03 -22.38 9.39
C LYS A 576 -10.90 -21.56 8.78
N GLN A 577 -9.79 -21.43 9.50
CA GLN A 577 -8.62 -20.69 9.01
C GLN A 577 -7.98 -21.39 7.81
N LEU A 578 -7.87 -22.72 7.83
CA LEU A 578 -7.38 -23.51 6.69
C LEU A 578 -8.34 -23.44 5.49
N LEU A 579 -9.66 -23.53 5.73
CA LEU A 579 -10.67 -23.36 4.67
C LEU A 579 -10.54 -21.99 3.99
N ASN A 580 -10.40 -20.93 4.79
CA ASN A 580 -10.17 -19.59 4.27
C ASN A 580 -8.84 -19.48 3.51
N PHE A 581 -7.79 -20.23 3.88
CA PHE A 581 -6.55 -20.31 3.10
C PHE A 581 -6.79 -20.97 1.75
N CYS A 582 -7.30 -22.21 1.73
CA CYS A 582 -7.49 -22.96 0.50
C CYS A 582 -8.47 -22.25 -0.45
N SER A 583 -9.58 -21.73 0.06
CA SER A 583 -10.56 -20.97 -0.75
C SER A 583 -9.90 -19.77 -1.42
N ALA A 584 -9.11 -19.01 -0.67
CA ALA A 584 -8.53 -17.78 -1.16
C ALA A 584 -7.40 -18.04 -2.17
N THR A 585 -6.56 -19.05 -1.92
CA THR A 585 -5.54 -19.53 -2.88
C THR A 585 -6.17 -20.01 -4.18
N LEU A 586 -7.25 -20.79 -4.11
CA LEU A 586 -7.96 -21.27 -5.30
C LEU A 586 -8.60 -20.12 -6.09
N MET A 587 -9.23 -19.16 -5.40
CA MET A 587 -9.80 -17.98 -6.05
C MET A 587 -8.75 -17.10 -6.73
N ALA A 588 -7.56 -16.96 -6.14
CA ALA A 588 -6.46 -16.20 -6.72
C ALA A 588 -5.91 -16.87 -7.98
N HIS A 589 -5.81 -18.21 -7.99
CA HIS A 589 -5.18 -18.96 -9.08
C HIS A 589 -6.14 -19.59 -10.09
N ARG A 590 -7.47 -19.42 -9.94
CA ARG A 590 -8.49 -20.06 -10.81
C ARG A 590 -8.36 -19.75 -12.30
N HIS A 591 -7.72 -18.64 -12.66
CA HIS A 591 -7.53 -18.21 -14.04
C HIS A 591 -6.46 -19.03 -14.78
N VAL A 592 -5.61 -19.76 -14.06
CA VAL A 592 -4.62 -20.69 -14.63
C VAL A 592 -5.10 -22.13 -14.40
N PRO A 593 -5.14 -23.00 -15.43
CA PRO A 593 -5.48 -24.41 -15.23
C PRO A 593 -4.52 -25.08 -14.24
N LEU A 594 -5.00 -25.96 -13.35
CA LEU A 594 -4.19 -26.58 -12.29
C LEU A 594 -2.88 -27.22 -12.80
N GLY A 595 -2.90 -27.89 -13.96
CA GLY A 595 -1.70 -28.50 -14.56
C GLY A 595 -0.70 -27.53 -15.20
N LYS A 596 -1.02 -26.23 -15.26
CA LYS A 596 -0.16 -25.17 -15.81
C LYS A 596 0.30 -24.16 -14.73
N GLN A 597 -0.02 -24.42 -13.47
CA GLN A 597 0.38 -23.56 -12.36
C GLN A 597 1.90 -23.62 -12.18
N SER A 598 2.50 -22.51 -11.73
CA SER A 598 3.92 -22.42 -11.40
C SER A 598 4.27 -23.00 -10.01
N SER A 599 3.28 -23.52 -9.29
CA SER A 599 3.39 -24.08 -7.93
C SER A 599 2.41 -25.24 -7.77
N ASN A 600 2.77 -26.19 -6.89
CA ASN A 600 1.92 -27.31 -6.50
C ASN A 600 0.85 -26.92 -5.45
N ILE A 601 0.99 -25.77 -4.80
CA ILE A 601 0.11 -25.31 -3.72
C ILE A 601 -1.36 -25.20 -4.17
N PRO A 602 -1.72 -24.63 -5.35
CA PRO A 602 -3.12 -24.58 -5.80
C PRO A 602 -3.76 -25.96 -5.96
N LEU A 603 -3.01 -26.95 -6.46
CA LEU A 603 -3.47 -28.33 -6.58
C LEU A 603 -3.76 -28.93 -5.21
N LEU A 604 -2.80 -28.83 -4.28
CA LEU A 604 -2.92 -29.36 -2.93
C LEU A 604 -4.02 -28.62 -2.12
N CYS A 605 -4.19 -27.32 -2.32
CA CYS A 605 -5.30 -26.55 -1.75
C CYS A 605 -6.66 -27.00 -2.30
N ASN A 606 -6.76 -27.40 -3.58
CA ASN A 606 -8.00 -27.95 -4.13
C ASN A 606 -8.38 -29.24 -3.39
N VAL A 607 -7.40 -30.12 -3.17
CA VAL A 607 -7.58 -31.34 -2.37
C VAL A 607 -8.10 -31.00 -0.97
N LEU A 608 -7.38 -30.16 -0.23
CA LEU A 608 -7.76 -29.77 1.14
C LEU A 608 -9.13 -29.09 1.18
N TYR A 609 -9.44 -28.20 0.24
CA TYR A 609 -10.72 -27.51 0.16
C TYR A 609 -11.89 -28.48 0.04
N ARG A 610 -11.73 -29.55 -0.76
CA ARG A 610 -12.77 -30.58 -0.89
C ARG A 610 -13.00 -31.35 0.41
N VAL A 611 -11.93 -31.68 1.12
CA VAL A 611 -12.03 -32.31 2.46
C VAL A 611 -12.71 -31.36 3.45
N LEU A 612 -12.30 -30.08 3.46
CA LEU A 612 -12.87 -29.03 4.31
C LEU A 612 -14.33 -28.69 3.97
N SER A 613 -14.76 -28.92 2.74
CA SER A 613 -16.14 -28.70 2.30
C SER A 613 -17.03 -29.92 2.52
N ALA A 614 -16.46 -31.07 2.89
CA ALA A 614 -17.23 -32.25 3.24
C ALA A 614 -17.91 -32.05 4.61
N GLU A 615 -19.20 -32.35 4.68
CA GLU A 615 -19.99 -32.32 5.92
C GLU A 615 -19.71 -33.51 6.86
N ARG A 616 -18.83 -34.42 6.43
CA ARG A 616 -18.46 -35.63 7.16
C ARG A 616 -16.97 -35.88 7.04
N GLU A 617 -16.39 -36.52 8.06
CA GLU A 617 -15.02 -37.01 7.99
C GLU A 617 -14.91 -38.04 6.86
N LEU A 618 -13.84 -37.96 6.06
CA LEU A 618 -13.60 -38.91 5.01
C LEU A 618 -13.15 -40.25 5.61
N PRO A 619 -13.66 -41.39 5.13
CA PRO A 619 -13.15 -42.69 5.52
C PRO A 619 -11.64 -42.78 5.29
N ALA A 620 -10.91 -43.46 6.16
CA ALA A 620 -9.46 -43.69 6.00
C ALA A 620 -9.13 -44.30 4.62
N ASP A 621 -10.01 -45.15 4.10
CA ASP A 621 -9.87 -45.76 2.77
C ASP A 621 -10.12 -44.77 1.64
N ALA A 622 -10.98 -43.77 1.84
CA ALA A 622 -11.23 -42.72 0.84
C ALA A 622 -10.00 -41.83 0.69
N LEU A 623 -9.28 -41.53 1.78
CA LEU A 623 -7.98 -40.84 1.76
C LEU A 623 -6.90 -41.71 1.07
N GLY A 624 -6.97 -43.03 1.25
CA GLY A 624 -6.13 -43.99 0.52
C GLY A 624 -6.40 -44.08 -0.98
N TYR A 625 -7.61 -43.73 -1.44
CA TYR A 625 -7.91 -43.62 -2.87
C TYR A 625 -7.17 -42.46 -3.54
N TRP A 626 -6.84 -41.40 -2.79
CA TRP A 626 -6.04 -40.27 -3.29
C TRP A 626 -4.57 -40.66 -3.51
N SER A 627 -4.02 -41.56 -2.68
CA SER A 627 -2.68 -42.09 -2.91
C SER A 627 -2.63 -43.06 -4.09
N ARG A 628 -3.73 -43.76 -4.41
CA ARG A 628 -3.85 -44.68 -5.55
C ARG A 628 -4.01 -44.00 -6.89
N TYR A 629 -4.36 -42.71 -6.93
CA TYR A 629 -4.27 -41.97 -8.18
C TYR A 629 -2.84 -41.99 -8.74
N LYS A 630 -1.77 -42.11 -7.92
CA LYS A 630 -0.38 -42.27 -8.39
C LYS A 630 -0.15 -43.45 -9.34
N GLU A 631 -1.02 -44.46 -9.37
CA GLU A 631 -0.83 -45.68 -10.17
C GLU A 631 -1.75 -45.76 -11.41
N LEU A 632 -2.61 -44.77 -11.62
CA LEU A 632 -3.29 -44.50 -12.90
C LEU A 632 -2.96 -43.10 -13.44
N ILE A 633 -1.87 -42.54 -12.93
CA ILE A 633 -1.19 -41.28 -13.26
C ILE A 633 -0.06 -41.56 -14.25
#